data_AF-A0A9D8WAE8-F1
#
_entry.id   AF-A0A9D8WAE8-F1
#
_cell.length_a   1.000
_cell.length_b   1.000
_cell.length_c   1.000
_cell.angle_alpha   90.00
_cell.angle_beta   90.00
_cell.angle_gamma   90.00
#
_symmetry.space_group_name_H-M   'P 1'
#
loop_
_entity.id
_entity.type
_entity.pdbx_description
1 polymer ?
#
loop_
_entity_poly.entity_id
_entity_poly.type
_entity_poly.pdbx_seq_one_letter_code
_entity_poly.pdbx_strand_id
1 'polypeptide(L)'
;MAAPPSIYDCTLMLYQLLKAAHLVSLFVWMGGMVAVALALRHAPVAYLRPLKSYDRAVTTPAMVLAWAFGILLAVQGNWFTDLWMMAKILLVLVLSGLHGALTGRLRRSINAESADGDGRANLFLPLGLALVTLIVLLVTLKPF
;
A
#
# COMPACT_ATOMS: atom_id res chain seq x y z
N MET A 1 15.13 -20.84 -35.37
CA MET A 1 14.38 -19.57 -35.50
C MET A 1 13.14 -19.73 -34.62
N ALA A 2 13.04 -19.02 -33.49
CA ALA A 2 11.86 -19.13 -32.63
C ALA A 2 10.68 -18.38 -33.30
N ALA A 3 9.50 -18.99 -33.34
CA ALA A 3 8.30 -18.31 -33.82
C ALA A 3 8.02 -17.07 -32.95
N PRO A 4 7.51 -15.96 -33.53
CA PRO A 4 7.14 -14.80 -32.75
C PRO A 4 6.08 -15.18 -31.70
N PRO A 5 6.12 -14.59 -30.49
CA PRO A 5 5.16 -14.88 -29.44
C PRO A 5 3.73 -14.59 -29.93
N SER A 6 2.79 -15.46 -29.55
CA SER A 6 1.38 -15.26 -29.88
C SER A 6 0.79 -14.10 -29.07
N ILE A 7 -0.34 -13.56 -29.54
CA ILE A 7 -1.08 -12.51 -28.80
C ILE A 7 -1.47 -12.97 -27.38
N TYR A 8 -1.71 -14.27 -27.19
CA TYR A 8 -2.00 -14.86 -25.89
C TYR A 8 -0.78 -14.80 -24.95
N ASP A 9 0.42 -15.04 -25.48
CA ASP A 9 1.67 -14.96 -24.71
C ASP A 9 1.96 -13.53 -24.25
N CYS A 10 1.76 -12.55 -25.14
CA CYS A 10 1.89 -11.13 -24.81
C CYS A 10 0.89 -10.70 -23.72
N THR A 11 -0.35 -11.17 -23.81
CA THR A 11 -1.41 -10.84 -22.85
C THR A 11 -1.13 -11.47 -21.47
N LEU A 12 -0.70 -12.74 -21.46
CA LEU A 12 -0.33 -13.45 -20.23
C LEU A 12 0.88 -12.78 -19.56
N MET A 13 1.91 -12.41 -20.33
CA MET A 13 3.09 -11.72 -19.82
C MET A 13 2.72 -10.38 -19.20
N LEU A 14 1.84 -9.60 -19.84
CA LEU A 14 1.36 -8.33 -19.31
C LEU A 14 0.59 -8.53 -17.99
N TYR A 15 -0.28 -9.54 -17.92
CA TYR A 15 -1.03 -9.84 -16.69
C TYR A 15 -0.09 -10.18 -15.52
N GLN A 16 0.92 -11.02 -15.74
CA GLN A 16 1.90 -11.35 -14.71
C GLN A 16 2.73 -10.13 -14.30
N LEU A 17 3.10 -9.27 -15.26
CA LEU A 17 3.82 -8.04 -14.97
C LEU A 17 2.98 -7.07 -14.14
N LEU A 18 1.69 -6.89 -14.47
CA LEU A 18 0.78 -6.06 -13.67
C LEU A 18 0.61 -6.61 -12.25
N LYS A 19 0.49 -7.93 -12.10
CA LYS A 19 0.42 -8.58 -10.79
C LYS A 19 1.69 -8.36 -9.97
N ALA A 20 2.86 -8.52 -10.60
CA ALA A 20 4.14 -8.25 -9.95
C ALA A 20 4.29 -6.78 -9.56
N ALA A 21 3.99 -5.85 -10.48
CA ALA A 21 4.05 -4.42 -10.24
C ALA A 21 3.09 -3.97 -9.12
N HIS A 22 1.89 -4.54 -9.05
CA HIS A 22 0.94 -4.32 -7.96
C HIS A 22 1.53 -4.73 -6.61
N LEU A 23 2.11 -5.93 -6.51
CA LEU A 23 2.70 -6.44 -5.27
C LEU A 23 3.93 -5.62 -4.85
N VAL A 24 4.83 -5.30 -5.77
CA VAL A 24 6.00 -4.45 -5.49
C VAL A 24 5.55 -3.09 -4.96
N SER A 25 4.56 -2.47 -5.61
CA SER A 25 4.00 -1.19 -5.15
C SER A 25 3.39 -1.30 -3.75
N LEU A 26 2.67 -2.39 -3.46
CA LEU A 26 2.13 -2.68 -2.13
C LEU A 26 3.22 -2.82 -1.07
N PHE A 27 4.31 -3.54 -1.34
CA PHE A 27 5.42 -3.69 -0.40
C PHE A 27 6.16 -2.38 -0.13
N VAL A 28 6.42 -1.58 -1.18
CA VAL A 28 7.04 -0.25 -1.03
C VAL A 28 6.14 0.66 -0.21
N TRP A 29 4.83 0.65 -0.47
CA TRP A 29 3.86 1.42 0.30
C TRP A 29 3.84 1.00 1.79
N MET A 30 3.77 -0.31 2.06
CA MET A 30 3.78 -0.84 3.43
C MET A 30 5.09 -0.55 4.16
N GLY A 31 6.24 -0.71 3.48
CA GLY A 31 7.54 -0.38 4.03
C GLY A 31 7.64 1.08 4.45
N GLY A 32 7.11 2.00 3.64
CA GLY A 32 7.04 3.41 3.97
C GLY A 32 6.16 3.71 5.19
N MET A 33 4.99 3.08 5.28
CA MET A 33 4.11 3.22 6.46
C MET A 33 4.79 2.72 7.74
N VAL A 34 5.49 1.58 7.68
CA VAL A 34 6.26 1.04 8.79
C VAL A 34 7.38 1.99 9.18
N ALA A 35 8.11 2.54 8.20
CA ALA A 35 9.18 3.50 8.45
C ALA A 35 8.67 4.75 9.17
N VAL A 36 7.54 5.33 8.70
CA VAL A 36 6.89 6.48 9.36
C VAL A 36 6.42 6.13 10.77
N ALA A 37 5.75 4.99 10.94
CA ALA A 37 5.25 4.56 12.25
C ALA A 37 6.37 4.33 13.27
N LEU A 38 7.50 3.74 12.86
CA LEU A 38 8.66 3.55 13.73
C LEU A 38 9.39 4.86 14.02
N ALA A 39 9.57 5.72 13.01
CA ALA A 39 10.25 6.99 13.19
C ALA A 39 9.50 7.93 14.14
N LEU A 40 8.17 7.96 14.05
CA LEU A 40 7.34 8.72 14.99
C LEU A 40 7.52 8.28 16.46
N ARG A 41 7.95 7.03 16.69
CA ARG A 41 8.09 6.44 18.03
C ARG A 41 9.50 6.52 18.59
N HIS A 42 10.50 6.34 17.73
CA HIS A 42 11.86 6.05 18.18
C HIS A 42 12.91 6.96 17.55
N ALA A 43 12.61 7.61 16.42
CA ALA A 43 13.60 8.44 15.75
C ALA A 43 13.64 9.85 16.35
N PRO A 44 14.84 10.45 16.46
CA PRO A 44 14.96 11.87 16.73
C PRO A 44 14.20 12.70 15.69
N VAL A 45 13.64 13.83 16.12
CA VAL A 45 12.82 14.74 15.29
C VAL A 45 13.55 15.16 14.00
N ALA A 46 14.88 15.27 14.04
CA ALA A 46 15.73 15.58 12.88
C ALA A 46 15.51 14.62 11.69
N TYR A 47 15.17 13.35 11.93
CA TYR A 47 14.94 12.36 10.89
C TYR A 47 13.53 12.43 10.26
N LEU A 48 12.59 13.13 10.89
CA LEU A 48 11.21 13.21 10.41
C LEU A 48 11.09 14.01 9.11
N ARG A 49 11.91 15.06 8.93
CA ARG A 49 11.90 15.88 7.70
C ARG A 49 12.39 15.10 6.46
N PRO A 50 13.56 14.43 6.47
CA PRO A 50 13.95 13.54 5.38
C PRO A 50 12.92 12.45 5.11
N LEU A 51 12.35 11.85 6.16
CA LEU A 51 11.35 10.80 6.02
C LEU A 51 10.06 11.28 5.37
N LYS A 52 9.59 12.49 5.70
CA LYS A 52 8.43 13.09 5.03
C LYS A 52 8.70 13.32 3.53
N SER A 53 9.91 13.72 3.17
CA SER A 53 10.29 13.86 1.76
C SER A 53 10.29 12.51 1.04
N TYR A 54 10.81 11.47 1.68
CA TYR A 54 10.77 10.10 1.17
C TYR A 54 9.33 9.59 1.01
N ASP A 55 8.49 9.80 2.01
CA ASP A 55 7.09 9.39 2.00
C ASP A 55 6.33 10.00 0.80
N ARG A 56 6.54 11.29 0.55
CA ARG A 56 5.95 12.00 -0.60
C ARG A 56 6.51 11.54 -1.94
N ALA A 57 7.81 11.21 -2.00
CA ALA A 57 8.49 10.87 -3.25
C ALA A 57 8.37 9.38 -3.63
N VAL A 58 8.16 8.50 -2.65
CA VAL A 58 8.21 7.05 -2.85
C VAL A 58 6.94 6.37 -2.33
N THR A 59 6.57 6.58 -1.07
CA THR A 59 5.47 5.85 -0.44
C THR A 59 4.10 6.25 -1.00
N THR A 60 3.83 7.54 -1.16
CA THR A 60 2.58 8.04 -1.73
C THR A 60 2.43 7.60 -3.21
N PRO A 61 3.44 7.76 -4.09
CA PRO A 61 3.37 7.21 -5.45
C PRO A 61 3.20 5.70 -5.48
N ALA A 62 3.85 4.95 -4.58
CA ALA A 62 3.67 3.50 -4.48
C ALA A 62 2.22 3.12 -4.13
N MET A 63 1.56 3.87 -3.24
CA MET A 63 0.12 3.68 -2.98
C MET A 63 -0.73 3.91 -4.23
N VAL A 64 -0.45 4.99 -4.98
CA VAL A 64 -1.17 5.32 -6.22
C VAL A 64 -0.97 4.23 -7.27
N LEU A 65 0.26 3.73 -7.44
CA LEU A 65 0.57 2.64 -8.35
C LEU A 65 -0.09 1.33 -7.92
N ALA A 66 -0.11 1.02 -6.63
CA ALA A 66 -0.82 -0.15 -6.12
C ALA A 66 -2.32 -0.09 -6.47
N TRP A 67 -2.95 1.08 -6.31
CA TRP A 67 -4.33 1.32 -6.75
C TRP A 67 -4.49 1.16 -8.27
N ALA A 68 -3.65 1.81 -9.06
CA ALA A 68 -3.73 1.77 -10.52
C ALA A 68 -3.61 0.34 -11.06
N PHE A 69 -2.59 -0.40 -10.62
CA PHE A 69 -2.41 -1.80 -11.01
C PHE A 69 -3.51 -2.71 -10.47
N GLY A 70 -4.01 -2.46 -9.26
CA GLY A 70 -5.12 -3.21 -8.67
C GLY A 70 -6.41 -3.06 -9.47
N ILE A 71 -6.74 -1.83 -9.89
CA ILE A 71 -7.89 -1.54 -10.75
C ILE A 71 -7.72 -2.21 -12.12
N LEU A 72 -6.55 -2.08 -12.74
CA LEU A 72 -6.28 -2.73 -14.04
C LEU A 72 -6.46 -4.25 -13.98
N LEU A 73 -5.97 -4.90 -12.91
CA LEU A 73 -6.17 -6.33 -12.69
C LEU A 73 -7.64 -6.68 -12.46
N ALA A 74 -8.39 -5.85 -11.73
CA ALA A 74 -9.82 -6.05 -11.50
C ALA A 74 -10.65 -5.92 -12.79
N VAL A 75 -10.27 -4.98 -13.68
CA VAL A 75 -10.88 -4.86 -15.02
C VAL A 75 -10.59 -6.09 -15.86
N GLN A 76 -9.32 -6.52 -15.94
CA GLN A 76 -8.93 -7.70 -16.72
C GLN A 76 -9.55 -9.01 -16.20
N GLY A 77 -9.72 -9.12 -14.88
CA GLY A 77 -10.37 -10.27 -14.26
C GLY A 77 -11.90 -10.21 -14.24
N ASN A 78 -12.50 -9.10 -14.66
CA ASN A 78 -13.94 -8.82 -14.53
C ASN A 78 -14.47 -9.02 -13.10
N TRP A 79 -13.68 -8.65 -12.08
CA TRP A 79 -13.97 -8.93 -10.67
C TRP A 79 -14.83 -7.88 -9.98
N PHE A 80 -15.24 -6.80 -10.65
CA PHE A 80 -16.04 -5.74 -10.03
C PHE A 80 -17.45 -6.18 -9.63
N THR A 81 -17.94 -7.29 -10.19
CA THR A 81 -19.21 -7.89 -9.78
C THR A 81 -19.08 -8.76 -8.52
N ASP A 82 -17.85 -9.10 -8.12
CA ASP A 82 -17.62 -10.04 -7.04
C ASP A 82 -17.61 -9.32 -5.68
N LEU A 83 -18.32 -9.89 -4.70
CA LEU A 83 -18.41 -9.32 -3.35
C LEU A 83 -17.04 -9.27 -2.65
N TRP A 84 -16.20 -10.29 -2.84
CA TRP A 84 -14.85 -10.30 -2.29
C TRP A 84 -14.00 -9.14 -2.83
N MET A 85 -14.22 -8.70 -4.07
CA MET A 85 -13.50 -7.55 -4.64
C MET A 85 -13.96 -6.23 -4.01
N MET A 86 -15.27 -6.06 -3.82
CA MET A 86 -15.82 -4.87 -3.16
C MET A 86 -15.31 -4.75 -1.72
N ALA A 87 -15.32 -5.86 -0.98
CA ALA A 87 -14.75 -5.92 0.36
C ALA A 87 -13.23 -5.62 0.35
N LYS A 88 -12.47 -6.10 -0.64
CA LYS A 88 -11.06 -5.78 -0.80
C LYS A 88 -10.83 -4.28 -0.99
N ILE A 89 -11.60 -3.65 -1.88
CA ILE A 89 -11.51 -2.21 -2.17
C ILE A 89 -11.78 -1.40 -0.91
N LEU A 90 -12.79 -1.77 -0.12
CA LEU A 90 -13.09 -1.10 1.15
C LEU A 90 -11.90 -1.19 2.13
N LEU A 91 -11.28 -2.35 2.26
CA LEU A 91 -10.10 -2.52 3.11
C LEU A 91 -8.89 -1.71 2.63
N VAL A 92 -8.65 -1.67 1.32
CA VAL A 92 -7.57 -0.87 0.73
C VAL A 92 -7.84 0.64 0.95
N LEU A 93 -9.10 1.09 0.87
CA LEU A 93 -9.46 2.47 1.21
C LEU A 93 -9.17 2.80 2.67
N VAL A 94 -9.50 1.90 3.60
CA VAL A 94 -9.18 2.05 5.02
C VAL A 94 -7.65 2.12 5.22
N LEU A 95 -6.89 1.27 4.53
CA LEU A 95 -5.42 1.29 4.57
C LEU A 95 -4.85 2.60 4.00
N SER A 96 -5.41 3.13 2.91
CA SER A 96 -5.06 4.46 2.37
C SER A 96 -5.37 5.58 3.35
N GLY A 97 -6.52 5.53 4.04
CA GLY A 97 -6.85 6.46 5.12
C GLY A 97 -5.86 6.37 6.29
N LEU A 98 -5.44 5.16 6.64
CA LEU A 98 -4.44 4.91 7.68
C LEU A 98 -3.08 5.54 7.31
N HIS A 99 -2.65 5.41 6.05
CA HIS A 99 -1.47 6.09 5.53
C HIS A 99 -1.60 7.62 5.63
N GLY A 100 -2.73 8.19 5.19
CA GLY A 100 -2.99 9.63 5.32
C GLY A 100 -2.95 10.13 6.77
N ALA A 101 -3.44 9.34 7.72
CA ALA A 101 -3.37 9.67 9.14
C ALA A 101 -1.93 9.65 9.68
N LEU A 102 -1.07 8.71 9.23
CA LEU A 102 0.35 8.69 9.56
C LEU A 102 1.10 9.90 9.01
N THR A 103 0.88 10.27 7.75
CA THR A 103 1.53 11.43 7.14
C THR A 103 1.09 12.74 7.81
N GLY A 104 -0.19 12.83 8.22
CA GLY A 104 -0.70 13.94 9.03
C GLY A 104 -0.04 14.06 10.41
N ARG A 105 0.24 12.92 11.08
CA ARG A 105 1.00 12.90 12.34
C ARG A 105 2.46 13.28 12.15
N LEU A 106 3.09 12.77 11.09
CA LEU A 106 4.45 13.12 10.72
C LEU A 106 4.60 14.64 10.52
N ARG A 107 3.66 15.26 9.80
CA ARG A 107 3.62 16.72 9.64
C ARG A 107 3.47 17.46 10.96
N ARG A 108 2.58 17.00 11.86
CA ARG A 108 2.38 17.63 13.18
C ARG A 108 3.62 17.53 14.06
N SER A 109 4.26 16.37 14.10
CA SER A 109 5.49 16.13 14.89
C SER A 109 6.66 16.98 14.41
N ILE A 110 6.81 17.15 13.09
CA ILE A 110 7.80 18.07 12.51
C ILE A 110 7.54 19.52 12.92
N ASN A 111 6.28 19.95 12.90
CA ASN A 111 5.91 21.33 13.23
C ASN A 111 6.03 21.62 14.73
N ALA A 112 5.79 20.63 15.58
CA ALA A 112 5.86 20.73 17.03
C ALA A 112 7.27 20.48 17.59
N GLU A 113 8.24 20.22 16.71
CA GLU A 113 9.62 19.84 17.05
C GLU A 113 9.74 18.76 18.15
N SER A 114 8.76 17.86 18.21
CA SER A 114 8.63 16.84 19.24
C SER A 114 8.15 15.53 18.60
N ALA A 115 8.62 14.40 19.15
CA ALA A 115 8.14 13.09 18.76
C ALA A 115 6.70 12.88 19.26
N ASP A 116 5.91 12.06 18.54
CA ASP A 116 4.50 11.80 18.85
C ASP A 116 4.41 10.97 20.15
N GLY A 117 4.17 11.63 21.29
CA GLY A 117 4.11 11.01 22.62
C GLY A 117 2.79 10.26 22.92
N ASP A 118 1.79 10.36 22.04
CA ASP A 118 0.41 9.97 22.32
C ASP A 118 0.11 8.47 22.27
N GLY A 119 1.11 7.60 22.07
CA GLY A 119 0.96 6.13 22.05
C GLY A 119 0.09 5.56 20.92
N ARG A 120 -0.73 6.37 20.24
CA ARG A 120 -1.60 5.97 19.13
C ARG A 120 -0.81 5.52 17.90
N ALA A 121 0.44 5.95 17.75
CA ALA A 121 1.39 5.38 16.78
C ALA A 121 1.56 3.85 16.95
N ASN A 122 1.39 3.31 18.18
CA ASN A 122 1.46 1.88 18.46
C ASN A 122 0.35 1.07 17.77
N LEU A 123 -0.78 1.69 17.42
CA LEU A 123 -1.89 0.97 16.78
C LEU A 123 -1.70 0.83 15.27
N PHE A 124 -0.95 1.72 14.63
CA PHE A 124 -0.80 1.75 13.16
C PHE A 124 -0.06 0.53 12.61
N LEU A 125 0.96 0.05 13.31
CA LEU A 125 1.72 -1.15 12.95
C LEU A 125 0.85 -2.42 12.95
N PRO A 126 0.23 -2.82 14.07
CA PRO A 126 -0.61 -4.02 14.12
C PRO A 126 -1.87 -3.87 13.25
N LEU A 127 -2.45 -2.66 13.16
CA LEU A 127 -3.62 -2.43 12.31
C LEU A 127 -3.29 -2.52 10.82
N GLY A 128 -2.18 -1.92 10.38
CA GLY A 128 -1.71 -2.02 9.00
C GLY A 128 -1.38 -3.46 8.61
N LEU A 129 -0.73 -4.21 9.52
CA LEU A 129 -0.45 -5.62 9.31
C LEU A 129 -1.75 -6.44 9.21
N ALA A 130 -2.70 -6.24 10.13
CA ALA A 130 -3.98 -6.93 10.12
C ALA A 130 -4.79 -6.64 8.84
N LEU A 131 -4.81 -5.38 8.37
CA LEU A 131 -5.46 -5.01 7.12
C LEU A 131 -4.83 -5.71 5.93
N VAL A 132 -3.50 -5.73 5.82
CA VAL A 132 -2.82 -6.43 4.72
C VAL A 132 -3.07 -7.94 4.79
N THR A 133 -3.01 -8.54 5.97
CA THR A 133 -3.33 -9.97 6.15
C THR A 133 -4.76 -10.26 5.69
N LEU A 134 -5.74 -9.44 6.09
CA LEU A 134 -7.12 -9.62 5.68
C LEU A 134 -7.29 -9.44 4.16
N ILE A 135 -6.64 -8.45 3.55
CA ILE A 135 -6.63 -8.24 2.09
C ILE A 135 -6.07 -9.45 1.35
N VAL A 136 -4.97 -10.03 1.85
CA VAL A 136 -4.33 -11.23 1.28
C VAL A 136 -5.20 -12.47 1.44
N LEU A 137 -5.83 -12.66 2.60
CA LEU A 137 -6.76 -13.76 2.83
C LEU A 137 -7.97 -13.65 1.89
N LEU A 138 -8.52 -12.44 1.73
CA LEU A 138 -9.68 -12.21 0.89
C LEU A 138 -9.42 -12.55 -0.59
N VAL A 139 -8.26 -12.15 -1.13
CA VAL A 139 -7.91 -12.46 -2.53
C VAL A 139 -7.50 -13.92 -2.73
N THR A 140 -7.00 -14.59 -1.69
CA THR A 140 -6.57 -16.00 -1.76
C THR A 140 -7.75 -16.95 -1.61
N LEU A 141 -8.63 -16.68 -0.64
CA LEU A 141 -9.73 -17.58 -0.30
C LEU A 141 -10.97 -17.36 -1.18
N LYS A 142 -11.16 -16.16 -1.72
CA LYS A 142 -12.35 -15.75 -2.52
C LYS A 142 -13.65 -16.37 -1.96
N PRO A 143 -13.96 -16.12 -0.68
CA PRO A 143 -14.94 -16.91 0.08
C PRO A 143 -16.40 -16.73 -0.35
N PHE A 144 -16.70 -15.80 -1.27
CA PHE A 144 -18.04 -15.46 -1.74
C PHE A 144 -17.96 -14.84 -3.13
#